data_AF-A0A524LC36-F1
#
_entry.id   AF-A0A524LC36-F1
#
_cell.length_a   1.000
_cell.length_b   1.000
_cell.length_c   1.000
_cell.angle_alpha   90.00
_cell.angle_beta   90.00
_cell.angle_gamma   90.00
#
_symmetry.space_group_name_H-M   'P 1'
#
loop_
_entity.id
_entity.type
_entity.pdbx_description
1 polymer ?
#
loop_
_entity_poly.entity_id
_entity_poly.type
_entity_poly.pdbx_seq_one_letter_code
_entity_poly.pdbx_strand_id
1 'polypeptide(L)'
;PFSFYETIGGGSGASRGMNGASGIHTHMTNTLNTPIESLESEYPLRVRCYSIRRDTGGIGKWKGGDGIIREIEILADTSTISIQSERRTLQPWGLEGGANGKAGSNSIIYSGKIHPLQAKSTVFAPRGTVIRIETPGGGGFGPPPTREK
;
A
#
# COMPACT_ATOMS: atom_id res chain seq x y z
N PRO A 1 27.19 -6.52 -0.22
CA PRO A 1 26.37 -5.30 -0.46
C PRO A 1 25.19 -5.69 -1.35
N PHE A 2 23.98 -5.19 -1.09
CA PHE A 2 22.77 -5.54 -1.84
C PHE A 2 21.97 -4.28 -2.16
N SER A 3 21.16 -4.36 -3.22
CA SER A 3 20.13 -3.38 -3.54
C SER A 3 18.88 -4.14 -3.92
N PHE A 4 17.76 -3.82 -3.26
CA PHE A 4 16.46 -4.43 -3.53
C PHE A 4 15.46 -3.33 -3.90
N TYR A 5 14.67 -3.56 -4.94
CA TYR A 5 13.62 -2.67 -5.39
C TYR A 5 12.34 -3.48 -5.59
N GLU A 6 11.24 -2.98 -5.04
CA GLU A 6 9.92 -3.57 -5.19
C GLU A 6 8.90 -2.48 -5.53
N THR A 7 8.07 -2.76 -6.52
CA THR A 7 6.81 -2.05 -6.72
C THR A 7 5.73 -2.71 -5.87
N ILE A 8 4.85 -1.91 -5.26
CA ILE A 8 3.83 -2.41 -4.33
C ILE A 8 2.44 -2.14 -4.93
N GLY A 9 1.61 -3.19 -5.01
CA GLY A 9 0.21 -3.08 -5.46
C GLY A 9 -0.69 -2.23 -4.56
N GLY A 10 -1.94 -2.04 -4.98
CA GLY A 10 -2.93 -1.25 -4.23
C GLY A 10 -4.35 -1.50 -4.70
N GLY A 11 -5.27 -0.62 -4.30
CA GLY A 11 -6.66 -0.69 -4.73
C GLY A 11 -6.88 0.00 -6.07
N SER A 12 -7.51 -0.69 -7.03
CA SER A 12 -7.92 -0.04 -8.28
C SER A 12 -9.21 0.75 -8.09
N GLY A 13 -9.41 1.81 -8.89
CA GLY A 13 -10.69 2.52 -8.93
C GLY A 13 -11.82 1.62 -9.43
N ALA A 14 -13.04 1.87 -8.96
CA ALA A 14 -14.24 1.29 -9.52
C ALA A 14 -14.64 1.97 -10.84
N SER A 15 -15.45 1.30 -11.65
CA SER A 15 -16.01 1.84 -12.88
C SER A 15 -17.50 1.53 -12.98
N ARG A 16 -18.18 2.13 -13.98
CA ARG A 16 -19.58 1.82 -14.24
C ARG A 16 -19.73 0.34 -14.58
N GLY A 17 -20.33 -0.43 -13.67
CA GLY A 17 -20.58 -1.87 -13.87
C GLY A 17 -19.60 -2.78 -13.14
N MET A 18 -18.55 -2.24 -12.49
CA MET A 18 -17.47 -3.06 -11.96
C MET A 18 -16.85 -2.46 -10.68
N ASN A 19 -16.71 -3.29 -9.65
CA ASN A 19 -15.93 -2.95 -8.46
C ASN A 19 -14.43 -2.90 -8.79
N GLY A 20 -13.69 -2.07 -8.06
CA GLY A 20 -12.24 -2.07 -8.14
C GLY A 20 -11.63 -3.34 -7.54
N ALA A 21 -10.55 -3.83 -8.15
CA ALA A 21 -9.77 -4.96 -7.66
C ALA A 21 -8.85 -4.52 -6.52
N SER A 22 -8.72 -5.38 -5.51
CA SER A 22 -7.94 -5.09 -4.30
C SER A 22 -6.55 -5.70 -4.38
N GLY A 23 -5.54 -4.98 -3.89
CA GLY A 23 -4.16 -5.46 -3.79
C GLY A 23 -3.51 -5.85 -5.10
N ILE A 24 -3.93 -5.24 -6.21
CA ILE A 24 -3.36 -5.52 -7.52
C ILE A 24 -2.36 -4.44 -7.94
N HIS A 25 -1.44 -4.86 -8.78
CA HIS A 25 -0.55 -3.99 -9.50
C HIS A 25 -1.32 -3.34 -10.64
N THR A 26 -1.43 -2.01 -10.65
CA THR A 26 -2.22 -1.25 -11.63
C THR A 26 -1.36 -0.23 -12.34
N HIS A 27 -1.70 0.07 -13.59
CA HIS A 27 -1.05 1.12 -14.37
C HIS A 27 0.47 0.97 -14.38
N MET A 28 1.20 1.95 -13.83
CA MET A 28 2.66 1.97 -13.82
C MET A 28 3.31 0.84 -13.02
N THR A 29 2.56 0.14 -12.16
CA THR A 29 3.10 -0.98 -11.37
C THR A 29 2.81 -2.35 -11.96
N ASN A 30 2.36 -2.49 -13.23
CA ASN A 30 1.98 -3.77 -13.86
C ASN A 30 3.12 -4.82 -13.95
N THR A 31 3.50 -5.32 -12.80
CA THR A 31 4.59 -6.26 -12.52
C THR A 31 4.03 -7.35 -11.61
N LEU A 32 4.67 -8.51 -11.61
CA LEU A 32 4.38 -9.55 -10.61
C LEU A 32 4.93 -9.12 -9.25
N ASN A 33 4.28 -9.58 -8.18
CA ASN A 33 4.80 -9.40 -6.84
C ASN A 33 6.04 -10.27 -6.62
N THR A 34 6.97 -9.81 -5.78
CA THR A 34 8.12 -10.61 -5.38
C THR A 34 7.65 -11.70 -4.39
N PRO A 35 7.87 -13.00 -4.67
CA PRO A 35 7.55 -14.07 -3.73
C PRO A 35 8.30 -13.86 -2.41
N ILE A 36 7.61 -14.07 -1.28
CA ILE A 36 8.19 -13.89 0.06
C ILE A 36 9.40 -14.81 0.25
N GLU A 37 9.27 -16.07 -0.13
CA GLU A 37 10.34 -17.07 0.01
C GLU A 37 11.61 -16.65 -0.74
N SER A 38 11.44 -16.14 -1.97
CA SER A 38 12.55 -15.63 -2.77
C SER A 38 13.22 -14.43 -2.09
N LEU A 39 12.42 -13.45 -1.63
CA LEU A 39 12.90 -12.25 -0.96
C LEU A 39 13.71 -12.57 0.30
N GLU A 40 13.19 -13.43 1.17
CA GLU A 40 13.85 -13.78 2.44
C GLU A 40 15.06 -14.71 2.26
N SER A 41 15.11 -15.47 1.16
CA SER A 41 16.27 -16.32 0.84
C SER A 41 17.45 -15.54 0.27
N GLU A 42 17.18 -14.48 -0.51
CA GLU A 42 18.22 -13.72 -1.21
C GLU A 42 18.72 -12.50 -0.43
N TYR A 43 17.87 -11.92 0.42
CA TYR A 43 18.17 -10.65 1.08
C TYR A 43 18.08 -10.77 2.60
N PRO A 44 18.84 -9.96 3.36
CA PRO A 44 18.73 -9.88 4.82
C PRO A 44 17.49 -9.06 5.21
N LEU A 45 16.33 -9.51 4.77
CA LEU A 45 15.02 -8.90 4.93
C LEU A 45 14.04 -9.97 5.40
N ARG A 46 13.04 -9.58 6.19
CA ARG A 46 11.95 -10.48 6.61
C ARG A 46 10.60 -9.82 6.44
N VAL A 47 9.66 -10.50 5.82
CA VAL A 47 8.30 -10.01 5.65
C VAL A 47 7.52 -10.27 6.93
N ARG A 48 7.09 -9.20 7.61
CA ARG A 48 6.29 -9.27 8.84
C ARG A 48 4.79 -9.33 8.55
N CYS A 49 4.37 -8.68 7.48
CA CYS A 49 2.99 -8.60 7.06
C CYS A 49 2.91 -8.42 5.54
N TYR A 50 2.02 -9.19 4.92
CA TYR A 50 1.55 -8.91 3.58
C TYR A 50 0.07 -9.24 3.51
N SER A 51 -0.78 -8.22 3.52
CA SER A 51 -2.23 -8.41 3.62
C SER A 51 -3.03 -7.33 2.91
N ILE A 52 -4.30 -7.61 2.61
CA ILE A 52 -5.24 -6.59 2.13
C ILE A 52 -5.53 -5.60 3.27
N ARG A 53 -5.38 -4.31 2.98
CA ARG A 53 -5.76 -3.20 3.85
C ARG A 53 -7.25 -2.93 3.71
N ARG A 54 -8.05 -3.75 4.40
CA ARG A 54 -9.52 -3.75 4.28
C ARG A 54 -10.14 -2.37 4.52
N ASP A 55 -11.26 -2.13 3.84
CA ASP A 55 -12.09 -0.94 3.98
C ASP A 55 -11.34 0.36 3.65
N THR A 56 -10.49 0.31 2.62
CA THR A 56 -9.77 1.46 2.09
C THR A 56 -10.28 1.90 0.74
N GLY A 57 -10.96 1.03 0.01
CA GLY A 57 -11.70 1.39 -1.20
C GLY A 57 -12.88 2.30 -0.89
N GLY A 58 -13.05 3.33 -1.72
CA GLY A 58 -14.15 4.27 -1.65
C GLY A 58 -15.49 3.58 -1.88
N ILE A 59 -16.48 3.94 -1.08
CA ILE A 59 -17.83 3.38 -1.15
C ILE A 59 -18.57 4.04 -2.33
N GLY A 60 -19.25 3.24 -3.14
CA GLY A 60 -20.17 3.70 -4.17
C GLY A 60 -21.13 2.58 -4.54
N LYS A 61 -21.94 2.78 -5.58
CA LYS A 61 -22.68 1.68 -6.22
C LYS A 61 -21.73 0.55 -6.62
N TRP A 62 -20.54 0.94 -7.08
CA TRP A 62 -19.39 0.05 -7.24
C TRP A 62 -18.28 0.51 -6.30
N LYS A 63 -17.81 -0.41 -5.44
CA LYS A 63 -16.77 -0.13 -4.43
C LYS A 63 -15.41 -0.09 -5.10
N GLY A 64 -14.57 0.87 -4.73
CA GLY A 64 -13.14 0.86 -5.07
C GLY A 64 -12.43 -0.33 -4.42
N GLY A 65 -11.30 -0.74 -5.01
CA GLY A 65 -10.47 -1.80 -4.44
C GLY A 65 -9.80 -1.38 -3.15
N ASP A 66 -9.54 -2.33 -2.26
CA ASP A 66 -8.75 -2.11 -1.05
C ASP A 66 -7.25 -2.15 -1.37
N GLY A 67 -6.46 -1.33 -0.67
CA GLY A 67 -5.01 -1.34 -0.73
C GLY A 67 -4.39 -2.56 -0.04
N ILE A 68 -3.08 -2.51 0.20
CA ILE A 68 -2.33 -3.54 0.93
C ILE A 68 -1.48 -2.95 2.04
N ILE A 69 -1.19 -3.79 3.02
CA ILE A 69 -0.21 -3.56 4.07
C ILE A 69 1.00 -4.44 3.73
N ARG A 70 2.16 -3.82 3.58
CA ARG A 70 3.45 -4.50 3.38
C ARG A 70 4.40 -4.07 4.49
N GLU A 71 4.86 -5.03 5.29
CA GLU A 71 5.85 -4.80 6.34
C GLU A 71 7.10 -5.63 6.11
N ILE A 72 8.26 -4.98 6.11
CA ILE A 72 9.57 -5.62 5.92
C ILE A 72 10.50 -5.20 7.07
N GLU A 73 11.02 -6.17 7.79
CA GLU A 73 12.03 -6.03 8.82
C GLU A 73 13.44 -6.09 8.20
N ILE A 74 14.30 -5.15 8.57
CA ILE A 74 15.70 -5.12 8.15
C ILE A 74 16.53 -6.03 9.07
N LEU A 75 17.17 -7.05 8.50
CA LEU A 75 18.06 -7.96 9.24
C LEU A 75 19.55 -7.65 9.02
N ALA A 76 19.90 -6.74 8.11
CA ALA A 76 21.26 -6.21 7.98
C ALA A 76 21.58 -5.24 9.13
N ASP A 77 22.87 -5.03 9.42
CA ASP A 77 23.29 -4.12 10.50
C ASP A 77 22.85 -2.68 10.26
N THR A 78 22.94 -2.23 9.01
CA THR A 78 22.45 -0.92 8.56
C THR A 78 21.95 -1.02 7.12
N SER A 79 20.94 -0.24 6.78
CA SER A 79 20.41 -0.11 5.42
C SER A 79 19.89 1.30 5.17
N THR A 80 19.91 1.71 3.91
CA THR A 80 19.23 2.94 3.47
C THR A 80 17.92 2.54 2.80
N ILE A 81 16.81 3.11 3.26
CA ILE A 81 15.49 2.88 2.70
C ILE A 81 15.05 4.13 1.96
N SER A 82 14.71 4.00 0.68
CA SER A 82 14.13 5.07 -0.12
C SER A 82 12.71 4.71 -0.56
N ILE A 83 11.78 5.62 -0.35
CA ILE A 83 10.37 5.46 -0.70
C ILE A 83 10.02 6.48 -1.77
N GLN A 84 9.36 6.02 -2.82
CA GLN A 84 8.73 6.86 -3.82
C GLN A 84 7.27 6.42 -3.93
N SER A 85 6.37 7.21 -3.36
CA SER A 85 4.95 6.88 -3.33
C SER A 85 4.07 8.09 -3.56
N GLU A 86 2.86 7.84 -4.05
CA GLU A 86 1.84 8.85 -4.36
C GLU A 86 0.55 8.59 -3.58
N ARG A 87 -0.42 9.50 -3.69
CA ARG A 87 -1.73 9.38 -3.01
C ARG A 87 -1.61 9.25 -1.48
N ARG A 88 -0.68 10.02 -0.90
CA ARG A 88 -0.47 10.14 0.56
C ARG A 88 -1.14 11.38 1.14
N THR A 89 -1.13 12.48 0.38
CA THR A 89 -1.84 13.73 0.73
C THR A 89 -3.18 13.82 0.02
N LEU A 90 -3.20 13.57 -1.30
CA LEU A 90 -4.39 13.60 -2.13
C LEU A 90 -4.99 12.20 -2.24
N GLN A 91 -6.24 12.05 -1.80
CA GLN A 91 -6.95 10.78 -1.87
C GLN A 91 -7.25 10.38 -3.33
N PRO A 92 -7.34 9.08 -3.63
CA PRO A 92 -7.98 8.58 -4.85
C PRO A 92 -9.44 9.02 -4.87
N TRP A 93 -9.82 9.87 -5.83
CA TRP A 93 -11.16 10.44 -5.87
C TRP A 93 -12.20 9.42 -6.32
N GLY A 94 -13.42 9.51 -5.78
CA GLY A 94 -14.57 8.82 -6.33
C GLY A 94 -15.12 9.51 -7.59
N LEU A 95 -16.02 8.83 -8.29
CA LEU A 95 -16.67 9.31 -9.52
C LEU A 95 -18.19 9.18 -9.42
N GLU A 96 -18.93 10.09 -10.07
CA GLU A 96 -20.40 10.03 -10.18
C GLU A 96 -21.13 9.88 -8.84
N GLY A 97 -20.65 10.56 -7.79
CA GLY A 97 -21.21 10.47 -6.43
C GLY A 97 -20.64 9.33 -5.57
N GLY A 98 -19.65 8.59 -6.06
CA GLY A 98 -18.85 7.67 -5.26
C GLY A 98 -17.92 8.40 -4.30
N ALA A 99 -17.63 7.79 -3.16
CA ALA A 99 -16.70 8.31 -2.16
C ALA A 99 -15.23 8.07 -2.55
N ASN A 100 -14.36 8.90 -2.00
CA ASN A 100 -12.91 8.76 -2.17
C ASN A 100 -12.39 7.50 -1.47
N GLY A 101 -11.34 6.91 -2.03
CA GLY A 101 -10.55 5.89 -1.35
C GLY A 101 -9.68 6.51 -0.25
N LYS A 102 -9.34 5.72 0.77
CA LYS A 102 -8.40 6.13 1.81
C LYS A 102 -7.02 6.37 1.19
N ALA A 103 -6.36 7.44 1.62
CA ALA A 103 -4.95 7.68 1.31
C ALA A 103 -4.06 6.56 1.87
N GLY A 104 -2.89 6.39 1.25
CA GLY A 104 -1.84 5.55 1.78
C GLY A 104 -1.06 6.24 2.90
N SER A 105 -0.25 5.47 3.61
CA SER A 105 0.66 5.92 4.67
C SER A 105 1.96 5.14 4.63
N ASN A 106 3.04 5.80 5.04
CA ASN A 106 4.36 5.17 5.19
C ASN A 106 4.85 5.42 6.61
N SER A 107 5.46 4.44 7.24
CA SER A 107 6.12 4.60 8.54
C SER A 107 7.23 3.59 8.73
N ILE A 108 8.19 3.91 9.60
CA ILE A 108 9.10 2.90 10.17
C ILE A 108 8.71 2.64 11.61
N ILE A 109 8.90 1.40 12.04
CA ILE A 109 8.74 0.97 13.42
C ILE A 109 10.13 0.59 13.92
N TYR A 110 10.61 1.29 14.94
CA TYR A 110 11.93 1.04 15.53
C TYR A 110 11.84 1.16 17.05
N SER A 111 12.40 0.17 17.76
CA SER A 111 12.35 0.11 19.24
C SER A 111 10.93 0.31 19.80
N GLY A 112 9.93 -0.28 19.15
CA GLY A 112 8.52 -0.21 19.53
C GLY A 112 7.82 1.12 19.24
N LYS A 113 8.49 2.09 18.60
CA LYS A 113 7.93 3.39 18.24
C LYS A 113 7.65 3.48 16.75
N ILE A 114 6.52 4.10 16.40
CA ILE A 114 6.13 4.38 15.02
C ILE A 114 6.61 5.77 14.65
N HIS A 115 7.37 5.87 13.55
CA HIS A 115 7.84 7.12 12.97
C HIS A 115 7.22 7.29 11.58
N PRO A 116 6.26 8.22 11.41
CA PRO A 116 5.66 8.50 10.10
C PRO A 116 6.70 8.99 9.09
N LEU A 117 6.55 8.58 7.83
CA LEU A 117 7.40 9.01 6.73
C LEU A 117 6.57 9.76 5.68
N GLN A 118 7.24 10.69 4.99
CA GLN A 118 6.65 11.39 3.86
C GLN A 118 6.46 10.45 2.65
N ALA A 119 5.69 10.93 1.67
CA ALA A 119 5.41 10.19 0.44
C ALA A 119 6.67 9.84 -0.35
N LYS A 120 7.63 10.76 -0.38
CA LYS A 120 8.97 10.59 -0.93
C LYS A 120 9.96 10.85 0.20
N SER A 121 10.76 9.86 0.56
CA SER A 121 11.72 10.01 1.66
C SER A 121 12.85 9.00 1.55
N THR A 122 14.00 9.35 2.12
CA THR A 122 15.14 8.44 2.29
C THR A 122 15.56 8.47 3.76
N VAL A 123 15.69 7.31 4.38
CA VAL A 123 16.04 7.17 5.80
C VAL A 123 17.11 6.11 6.01
N PHE A 124 17.91 6.28 7.05
CA PHE A 124 18.78 5.24 7.57
C PHE A 124 18.01 4.34 8.53
N ALA A 125 18.15 3.03 8.35
CA ALA A 125 17.44 2.02 9.10
C ALA A 125 18.47 1.05 9.73
N PRO A 126 18.66 1.08 11.05
CA PRO A 126 19.42 0.05 11.74
C PRO A 126 18.68 -1.29 11.72
N ARG A 127 19.41 -2.38 12.00
CA ARG A 127 18.86 -3.72 12.23
C ARG A 127 17.63 -3.69 13.13
N GLY A 128 16.61 -4.47 12.77
CA GLY A 128 15.34 -4.59 13.50
C GLY A 128 14.33 -3.47 13.20
N THR A 129 14.69 -2.49 12.36
CA THR A 129 13.71 -1.52 11.83
C THR A 129 12.71 -2.25 10.94
N VAL A 130 11.42 -1.99 11.11
CA VAL A 130 10.36 -2.48 10.22
C VAL A 130 9.83 -1.32 9.38
N ILE A 131 9.98 -1.38 8.06
CA ILE A 131 9.27 -0.47 7.15
C ILE A 131 7.84 -0.97 6.97
N ARG A 132 6.85 -0.11 7.20
CA ARG A 132 5.43 -0.37 6.96
C ARG A 132 4.92 0.56 5.85
N ILE A 133 4.48 -0.05 4.75
CA ILE A 133 3.82 0.63 3.64
C ILE A 133 2.36 0.22 3.62
N GLU A 134 1.49 1.20 3.75
CA GLU A 134 0.05 1.06 3.55
C GLU A 134 -0.33 1.75 2.25
N THR A 135 -0.68 0.97 1.23
CA THR A 135 -1.04 1.54 -0.06
C THR A 135 -2.46 2.11 -0.06
N PRO A 136 -2.74 3.10 -0.93
CA PRO A 136 -4.08 3.66 -1.04
C PRO A 136 -5.08 2.62 -1.55
N GLY A 137 -6.36 2.82 -1.21
CA GLY A 137 -7.45 2.14 -1.89
C GLY A 137 -7.77 2.77 -3.25
N GLY A 138 -8.82 2.32 -3.91
CA GLY A 138 -9.38 2.95 -5.11
C GLY A 138 -10.58 3.84 -4.80
N GLY A 139 -10.90 4.79 -5.66
CA GLY A 139 -12.15 5.55 -5.57
C GLY A 139 -13.38 4.71 -5.92
N GLY A 140 -14.51 4.99 -5.26
CA GLY A 140 -15.80 4.37 -5.58
C GLY A 140 -16.48 5.02 -6.79
N PHE A 141 -17.46 4.33 -7.38
CA PHE A 141 -18.24 4.83 -8.51
C PHE A 141 -19.74 4.79 -8.20
N GLY A 142 -20.44 5.89 -8.48
CA GLY A 142 -21.89 5.99 -8.29
C GLY A 142 -22.27 6.22 -6.82
N PRO A 143 -23.48 6.74 -6.54
CA PRO A 143 -23.95 6.93 -5.18
C PRO A 143 -24.01 5.58 -4.44
N PRO A 144 -23.66 5.54 -3.15
CA PRO A 144 -23.76 4.33 -2.35
C PRO A 144 -25.19 3.78 -2.39
N PRO A 145 -25.38 2.45 -2.43
CA PRO A 145 -26.72 1.87 -2.39
C PRO A 145 -27.44 2.34 -1.12
N THR A 146 -28.65 2.87 -1.28
CA THR A 146 -29.52 3.20 -0.15
C THR A 146 -29.77 1.93 0.66
N ARG A 147 -29.33 1.94 1.91
CA ARG A 147 -29.55 0.83 2.83
C ARG A 147 -31.03 0.89 3.23
N GLU A 148 -31.88 0.05 2.63
CA GLU A 148 -33.21 -0.20 3.18
C GLU A 148 -33.03 -0.82 4.57
N LYS A 149 -33.68 -0.21 5.57
CA LYS A 149 -33.68 -0.65 6.97
C LYS A 149 -34.63 -1.81 7.17
#